data_AF-A0A656JSL8-F1
#
_entry.id   AF-A0A656JSL8-F1
#
_cell.length_a   1.000
_cell.length_b   1.000
_cell.length_c   1.000
_cell.angle_alpha   90.00
_cell.angle_beta   90.00
_cell.angle_gamma   90.00
#
_symmetry.space_group_name_H-M   'P 1'
#
loop_
_entity.id
_entity.type
_entity.pdbx_description
1 polymer ?
#
loop_
_entity_poly.entity_id
_entity_poly.type
_entity_poly.pdbx_seq_one_letter_code
_entity_poly.pdbx_strand_id
1 'polypeptide(L)'
;QQRLTPGGWLIINQWASDDGKPLGAALLRGLYHRHYWELPVKEGNVILIVPADLDQTLDIDALNRRAEALAPDLGYSLQSLIKAVRSAT
;
A
#
# COMPACT_ATOMS: atom_id res chain seq x y z
N GLN A 1 10.96 -7.22 -7.56
CA GLN A 1 9.87 -8.22 -7.46
C GLN A 1 10.36 -9.67 -7.48
N GLN A 2 11.37 -10.01 -8.29
CA GLN A 2 11.88 -11.39 -8.54
C GLN A 2 12.30 -12.26 -7.33
N ARG A 3 12.34 -11.73 -6.09
CA ARG A 3 12.65 -12.50 -4.87
C ARG A 3 11.46 -12.69 -3.93
N LEU A 4 10.30 -12.11 -4.26
CA LEU A 4 9.08 -12.35 -3.48
C LEU A 4 8.55 -13.75 -3.80
N THR A 5 7.95 -14.38 -2.80
CA THR A 5 7.18 -15.60 -3.03
C THR A 5 6.02 -15.32 -3.97
N PRO A 6 5.58 -16.28 -4.80
CA PRO A 6 4.37 -16.12 -5.63
C PRO A 6 3.17 -15.67 -4.80
N GLY A 7 2.42 -14.67 -5.28
CA GLY A 7 1.31 -14.05 -4.54
C GLY A 7 1.72 -13.13 -3.39
N GLY A 8 3.02 -12.95 -3.16
CA GLY A 8 3.56 -12.14 -2.08
C GLY A 8 3.41 -10.64 -2.32
N TRP A 9 3.65 -9.88 -1.25
CA TRP A 9 3.62 -8.42 -1.25
C TRP A 9 4.86 -7.88 -0.54
N LEU A 10 5.50 -6.87 -1.13
CA LEU A 10 6.51 -6.07 -0.46
C LEU A 10 5.83 -4.81 0.10
N ILE A 11 5.95 -4.62 1.41
CA ILE A 11 5.45 -3.46 2.13
C ILE A 11 6.63 -2.57 2.48
N ILE A 12 6.61 -1.31 2.05
CA ILE A 12 7.67 -0.33 2.29
C ILE A 12 7.08 0.85 3.05
N ASN A 13 7.67 1.21 4.19
CA ASN A 13 7.39 2.48 4.84
C ASN A 13 8.35 3.55 4.27
N GLN A 14 7.80 4.67 3.79
CA GLN A 14 8.57 5.79 3.25
C GLN A 14 8.11 7.09 3.87
N TRP A 15 9.03 8.03 4.02
CA TRP A 15 8.68 9.42 4.31
C TRP A 15 7.93 10.02 3.12
N ALA A 16 6.95 10.86 3.42
CA ALA A 16 6.17 11.58 2.44
C ALA A 16 6.63 13.05 2.34
N SER A 17 6.52 13.64 1.15
CA SER A 17 6.55 15.08 0.95
C SER A 17 5.23 15.73 1.38
N ASP A 18 5.19 17.06 1.39
CA ASP A 18 4.02 17.85 1.77
C ASP A 18 2.76 17.56 0.92
N ASP A 19 2.92 17.00 -0.29
CA ASP A 19 1.82 16.56 -1.16
C ASP A 19 1.39 15.10 -0.91
N GLY A 20 1.92 14.46 0.14
CA GLY A 20 1.60 13.10 0.54
C GLY A 20 2.16 12.02 -0.39
N LYS A 21 3.10 12.35 -1.28
CA LYS A 21 3.80 11.39 -2.13
C LYS A 21 5.10 10.91 -1.47
N PRO A 22 5.62 9.73 -1.82
CA PRO A 22 6.87 9.27 -1.25
C PRO A 22 8.05 10.17 -1.66
N LEU A 23 8.96 10.42 -0.72
CA LEU A 23 10.27 10.96 -1.06
C LEU A 23 10.94 10.01 -2.06
N GLY A 24 11.42 10.55 -3.18
CA GLY A 24 11.96 9.74 -4.26
C GLY A 24 10.89 9.06 -5.15
N ALA A 25 9.67 9.60 -5.21
CA ALA A 25 8.59 9.06 -6.06
C ALA A 25 9.03 8.74 -7.51
N ALA A 26 9.89 9.55 -8.13
CA ALA A 26 10.40 9.27 -9.47
C ALA A 26 11.19 7.95 -9.55
N LEU A 27 12.03 7.67 -8.55
CA LEU A 27 12.79 6.42 -8.47
C LEU A 27 11.85 5.22 -8.26
N LEU A 28 10.91 5.33 -7.32
CA LEU A 28 9.96 4.24 -7.00
C LEU A 28 9.06 3.91 -8.20
N ARG A 29 8.60 4.93 -8.94
CA ARG A 29 7.88 4.74 -10.20
C ARG A 29 8.70 4.02 -11.26
N GLY A 30 10.01 4.30 -11.33
CA GLY A 30 10.92 3.59 -12.24
C GLY A 30 11.16 2.14 -11.83
N LEU A 31 11.41 1.90 -10.54
CA LEU A 31 11.71 0.57 -9.99
C LEU A 31 10.53 -0.40 -10.05
N TYR A 32 9.31 0.10 -9.86
CA TYR A 32 8.10 -0.71 -9.80
C TYR A 32 7.12 -0.41 -10.94
N HIS A 33 7.54 0.34 -11.96
CA HIS A 33 6.72 0.65 -13.14
C HIS A 33 5.31 1.22 -12.82
N ARG A 34 5.18 1.97 -11.70
CA ARG A 34 3.89 2.46 -11.15
C ARG A 34 2.91 1.34 -10.77
N HIS A 35 3.33 0.09 -10.78
CA HIS A 35 2.54 -1.06 -10.41
C HIS A 35 2.62 -1.31 -8.90
N TYR A 36 2.12 -0.34 -8.14
CA TYR A 36 2.02 -0.40 -6.69
C TYR A 36 0.91 0.54 -6.18
N TRP A 37 0.48 0.31 -4.95
CA TRP A 37 -0.46 1.18 -4.25
C TRP A 37 0.26 1.99 -3.17
N GLU A 38 -0.26 3.19 -2.93
CA GLU A 38 0.17 4.11 -1.89
C GLU A 38 -0.93 4.24 -0.84
N LEU A 39 -0.53 4.21 0.43
CA LEU A 39 -1.38 4.54 1.57
C LEU A 39 -0.73 5.71 2.32
N PRO A 40 -1.20 6.94 2.09
CA PRO A 40 -0.82 8.08 2.92
C PRO A 40 -1.30 7.86 4.34
N VAL A 41 -0.40 8.02 5.31
CA VAL A 41 -0.75 7.97 6.74
C VAL A 41 -0.50 9.33 7.38
N LYS A 42 -1.14 9.57 8.53
CA LYS A 42 -0.86 10.76 9.34
C LYS A 42 0.61 10.76 9.75
N GLU A 43 1.17 11.95 9.97
CA GLU A 43 2.58 12.15 10.39
C GLU A 43 3.64 11.99 9.28
N GLY A 44 3.27 12.25 8.02
CA GLY A 44 4.27 12.45 6.96
C GLY A 44 4.93 11.16 6.48
N ASN A 45 4.24 10.02 6.58
CA ASN A 45 4.67 8.77 5.95
C ASN A 45 3.68 8.36 4.86
N VAL A 46 4.16 7.50 3.96
CA VAL A 46 3.37 6.80 2.96
C VAL A 46 3.84 5.35 2.91
N ILE A 47 2.89 4.43 2.98
CA ILE A 47 3.15 3.01 2.80
C ILE A 47 3.02 2.68 1.32
N LEU A 48 4.01 1.97 0.77
CA LEU A 48 3.92 1.38 -0.57
C LEU A 48 3.60 -0.10 -0.45
N ILE A 49 2.65 -0.55 -1.26
CA ILE A 49 2.21 -1.92 -1.36
C ILE A 49 2.56 -2.41 -2.77
N VAL A 50 3.62 -3.20 -2.89
CA VAL A 50 4.17 -3.65 -4.17
C VAL A 50 3.88 -5.15 -4.34
N PRO A 51 3.15 -5.57 -5.39
CA PRO A 51 2.86 -6.98 -5.62
C PRO A 51 4.08 -7.73 -6.14
N ALA A 52 4.10 -9.06 -5.98
CA ALA A 52 5.11 -9.93 -6.55
C ALA A 52 5.02 -10.03 -8.09
N ASP A 53 3.81 -9.87 -8.64
CA ASP A 53 3.49 -9.98 -10.06
C ASP A 53 2.84 -8.70 -10.61
N LEU A 54 2.93 -8.45 -11.91
CA LEU A 54 2.30 -7.32 -12.60
C LEU A 54 0.80 -7.53 -12.84
N ASP A 55 0.33 -8.77 -12.87
CA ASP A 55 -1.10 -9.08 -13.02
C ASP A 55 -1.81 -9.20 -11.66
N GLN A 56 -1.04 -9.14 -10.56
CA GLN A 56 -1.58 -9.24 -9.21
C GLN A 56 -2.18 -7.90 -8.76
N THR A 57 -3.50 -7.89 -8.57
CA THR A 57 -4.26 -6.73 -8.13
C THR A 57 -4.53 -6.73 -6.62
N LEU A 58 -4.66 -5.54 -6.03
CA LEU A 58 -5.11 -5.39 -4.65
C LEU A 58 -6.64 -5.52 -4.58
N ASP A 59 -7.13 -6.65 -4.05
CA ASP A 59 -8.56 -6.88 -3.82
C ASP A 59 -9.03 -6.07 -2.59
N ILE A 60 -9.62 -4.90 -2.87
CA ILE A 60 -10.12 -3.98 -1.85
C ILE A 60 -11.29 -4.58 -1.06
N ASP A 61 -12.15 -5.38 -1.68
CA ASP A 61 -13.30 -5.98 -1.01
C ASP A 61 -12.88 -7.10 -0.06
N ALA A 62 -11.92 -7.93 -0.46
CA ALA A 62 -11.30 -8.90 0.44
C ALA A 62 -10.54 -8.21 1.59
N LEU A 63 -9.85 -7.11 1.32
CA LEU A 63 -9.15 -6.34 2.34
C LEU A 63 -10.12 -5.74 3.37
N ASN A 64 -11.24 -5.18 2.92
CA ASN A 64 -12.30 -4.66 3.79
C ASN A 64 -12.87 -5.74 4.70
N ARG A 65 -13.29 -6.88 4.14
CA ARG A 65 -13.83 -8.01 4.93
C ARG A 65 -12.85 -8.48 5.99
N ARG A 66 -11.56 -8.53 5.66
CA ARG A 66 -10.52 -8.95 6.60
C ARG A 66 -10.24 -7.91 7.68
N ALA A 67 -10.31 -6.62 7.35
CA ALA A 67 -10.20 -5.55 8.32
C ALA A 67 -11.38 -5.50 9.29
N GLU A 68 -12.61 -5.74 8.81
CA GLU A 68 -13.79 -5.86 9.67
C GLU A 68 -13.65 -7.02 10.66
N ALA A 69 -13.17 -8.18 10.19
CA ALA A 69 -12.93 -9.34 11.04
C ALA A 69 -11.83 -9.09 12.10
N LEU A 70 -10.83 -8.26 11.80
CA LEU A 70 -9.73 -7.92 12.71
C LEU A 70 -10.07 -6.79 13.69
N ALA A 71 -11.11 -6.00 13.43
CA ALA A 71 -11.42 -4.82 14.23
C ALA A 71 -11.66 -5.12 15.73
N PRO A 72 -12.34 -6.22 16.14
CA PRO A 72 -12.51 -6.56 17.55
C PRO A 72 -11.18 -6.83 18.27
N ASP A 73 -10.24 -7.51 17.60
CA ASP A 73 -8.93 -7.86 18.18
C ASP A 73 -8.01 -6.64 18.28
N LEU A 74 -8.13 -5.70 17.33
CA LEU A 74 -7.34 -4.46 17.30
C LEU A 74 -7.91 -3.38 18.23
N GLY A 75 -9.21 -3.43 18.56
CA GLY A 75 -9.91 -2.40 19.32
C GLY A 75 -10.21 -1.12 18.52
N TYR A 76 -9.94 -1.11 17.21
CA TYR A 76 -10.25 0.00 16.29
C TYR A 76 -10.42 -0.50 14.85
N SER A 77 -11.04 0.33 14.01
CA SER A 77 -11.28 0.01 12.60
C SER A 77 -10.13 0.49 11.70
N LEU A 78 -9.71 -0.37 10.76
CA LEU A 78 -8.76 -0.03 9.69
C LEU A 78 -9.44 0.58 8.46
N GLN A 79 -10.77 0.74 8.47
CA GLN A 79 -11.54 1.14 7.29
C GLN A 79 -11.13 2.51 6.75
N SER A 80 -10.77 3.45 7.63
CA SER A 80 -10.30 4.78 7.26
C SER A 80 -8.98 4.74 6.50
N LEU A 81 -8.08 3.81 6.85
CA LEU A 81 -6.82 3.60 6.15
C LEU A 81 -7.06 2.96 4.79
N ILE A 82 -7.89 1.92 4.71
CA ILE A 82 -8.18 1.25 3.43
C ILE A 82 -8.79 2.22 2.40
N LYS A 83 -9.68 3.12 2.85
CA LYS A 83 -10.26 4.17 2.00
C LYS A 83 -9.24 5.15 1.42
N ALA A 84 -8.07 5.30 2.04
CA ALA A 84 -7.01 6.20 1.59
C ALA A 84 -6.03 5.52 0.60
N VAL A 85 -6.16 4.21 0.40
CA VAL A 85 -5.32 3.47 -0.56
C VAL A 85 -5.62 3.95 -1.97
N ARG A 86 -4.57 4.27 -2.74
CA ARG A 86 -4.66 4.72 -4.13
C ARG A 86 -3.56 4.08 -4.97
N SER A 87 -3.84 3.84 -6.26
CA SER A 87 -2.78 3.42 -7.19
C SER A 87 -1.77 4.56 -7.40
N ALA A 88 -0.50 4.22 -7.61
CA ALA A 88 0.52 5.20 -7.94
C ALA A 88 0.21 5.92 -9.27
N THR A 89 0.42 7.23 -9.30
CA THR A 89 0.16 8.12 -10.46
C THR A 89 1.41 8.79 -11.02
#